data_AF-A0A3S4KAW3-F1
#
_entry.id   AF-A0A3S4KAW3-F1
#
_cell.length_a   1.000
_cell.length_b   1.000
_cell.length_c   1.000
_cell.angle_alpha   90.00
_cell.angle_beta   90.00
_cell.angle_gamma   90.00
#
_symmetry.space_group_name_H-M   'P 1'
#
loop_
_entity.id
_entity.type
_entity.pdbx_description
1 polymer ?
#
loop_
_entity_poly.entity_id
_entity_poly.type
_entity_poly.pdbx_seq_one_letter_code
_entity_poly.pdbx_strand_id
1 'polypeptide(L)'
;MRRDFHYIASRYPGMVRGHGCIDFDDSTEDKEYVFDVKRALQSEAKREIAALARTFIKDGDCFFLDSGSTCLELAKCLVDAKVKVICNDIKIANELGGFPHVESYIIGGLIRPGYFFGGRESGAGDD
;
A
#
# COMPACT_ATOMS: atom_id res chain seq x y z
N MET A 1 8.63 -14.33 -24.73
CA MET A 1 8.30 -13.92 -23.35
C MET A 1 7.82 -15.16 -22.60
N ARG A 2 8.60 -15.72 -21.65
CA ARG A 2 8.33 -16.90 -20.78
C ARG A 2 9.61 -17.67 -20.35
N ARG A 3 10.72 -16.97 -20.08
CA ARG A 3 11.90 -17.57 -19.41
C ARG A 3 11.96 -17.16 -17.93
N ASP A 4 11.41 -15.99 -17.65
CA ASP A 4 11.50 -15.31 -16.36
C ASP A 4 10.71 -16.04 -15.26
N PHE A 5 9.59 -16.68 -15.61
CA PHE A 5 8.81 -17.42 -14.63
C PHE A 5 9.47 -18.72 -14.16
N HIS A 6 10.23 -19.38 -15.03
CA HIS A 6 10.99 -20.56 -14.62
C HIS A 6 12.17 -20.16 -13.73
N TYR A 7 12.81 -19.04 -14.06
CA TYR A 7 13.88 -18.46 -13.25
C TYR A 7 13.39 -18.10 -11.84
N ILE A 8 12.24 -17.44 -11.72
CA ILE A 8 11.66 -17.04 -10.43
C ILE A 8 11.22 -18.27 -9.62
N ALA A 9 10.50 -19.23 -10.22
CA ALA A 9 10.06 -20.43 -9.51
C ALA A 9 11.23 -21.32 -9.02
N SER A 10 12.38 -21.32 -9.72
CA SER A 10 13.55 -22.09 -9.32
C SER A 10 14.34 -21.51 -8.14
N ARG A 11 14.17 -20.22 -7.85
CA ARG A 11 14.97 -19.49 -6.85
C ARG A 11 14.28 -19.30 -5.50
N TYR A 12 12.96 -19.49 -5.43
CA TYR A 12 12.17 -19.26 -4.23
C TYR A 12 11.40 -20.54 -3.86
N PRO A 13 11.77 -21.21 -2.75
CA PRO A 13 11.00 -22.33 -2.21
C PRO A 13 9.55 -21.89 -1.94
N GLY A 14 8.57 -22.70 -2.36
CA GLY A 14 7.14 -22.41 -2.18
C GLY A 14 6.47 -21.70 -3.36
N MET A 15 7.16 -21.47 -4.49
CA MET A 15 6.52 -20.98 -5.73
C MET A 15 6.19 -22.12 -6.70
N VAL A 16 4.91 -22.27 -7.04
CA VAL A 16 4.40 -23.27 -7.98
C VAL A 16 3.95 -22.59 -9.27
N ARG A 17 4.26 -23.21 -10.42
CA ARG A 17 3.89 -22.66 -11.73
C ARG A 17 2.48 -23.11 -12.14
N GLY A 18 1.60 -22.13 -12.38
CA GLY A 18 0.32 -22.33 -13.08
C GLY A 18 0.43 -22.12 -14.60
N HIS A 19 -0.66 -22.33 -15.34
CA HIS A 19 -0.76 -22.15 -16.81
C HIS A 19 -0.69 -20.68 -17.29
N GLY A 20 0.18 -19.86 -16.69
CA GLY A 20 0.39 -18.45 -17.04
C GLY A 20 0.81 -17.57 -15.86
N CYS A 21 0.73 -18.09 -14.64
CA CYS A 21 1.05 -17.40 -13.39
C CYS A 21 2.07 -18.18 -12.55
N ILE A 22 2.61 -17.52 -11.53
CA ILE A 22 3.29 -18.18 -10.40
C ILE A 22 2.38 -18.00 -9.20
N ASP A 23 2.05 -19.11 -8.55
CA ASP A 23 1.31 -19.18 -7.30
C ASP A 23 2.23 -19.56 -6.15
N PHE A 24 1.85 -19.23 -4.92
CA PHE A 24 2.56 -19.71 -3.73
C PHE A 24 1.81 -20.90 -3.13
N ASP A 25 2.54 -21.95 -2.77
CA ASP A 25 1.95 -23.08 -2.04
C ASP A 25 1.55 -22.61 -0.63
N ASP A 26 0.25 -22.68 -0.37
CA ASP A 26 -0.43 -21.95 0.69
C ASP A 26 -0.35 -22.66 2.06
N SER A 27 0.53 -23.66 2.20
CA SER A 27 0.53 -24.65 3.29
C SER A 27 1.56 -24.43 4.42
N THR A 28 2.30 -23.32 4.47
CA THR A 28 3.31 -23.07 5.54
C THR A 28 2.94 -21.92 6.47
N GLU A 29 3.10 -22.13 7.79
CA GLU A 29 2.82 -21.19 8.89
C GLU A 29 3.72 -19.92 8.92
N ASP A 30 4.74 -19.84 8.06
CA ASP A 30 5.70 -18.72 7.99
C ASP A 30 5.23 -17.52 7.14
N LYS A 31 3.95 -17.42 6.79
CA LYS A 31 3.46 -16.37 5.89
C LYS A 31 3.55 -14.97 6.48
N GLU A 32 3.21 -14.78 7.76
CA GLU A 32 3.20 -13.45 8.38
C GLU A 32 4.61 -12.85 8.43
N TYR A 33 5.61 -13.67 8.77
CA TYR A 33 7.01 -13.24 8.84
C TYR A 33 7.57 -12.89 7.45
N VAL A 34 7.30 -13.71 6.43
CA VAL A 34 7.76 -13.44 5.05
C VAL A 34 7.01 -12.25 4.44
N PHE A 35 5.74 -12.06 4.78
CA PHE A 35 4.95 -10.93 4.31
C PHE A 35 5.44 -9.61 4.91
N ASP A 36 5.73 -9.57 6.21
CA ASP A 36 6.32 -8.40 6.86
C ASP A 36 7.73 -8.10 6.35
N VAL A 37 8.56 -9.12 6.09
CA VAL A 37 9.89 -8.94 5.47
C VAL A 37 9.78 -8.38 4.06
N LYS A 38 8.85 -8.88 3.22
CA LYS A 38 8.60 -8.32 1.87
C LYS A 38 8.07 -6.89 1.94
N ARG A 39 7.20 -6.59 2.91
CA ARG A 39 6.66 -5.25 3.15
C ARG A 39 7.75 -4.29 3.61
N ALA A 40 8.70 -4.76 4.43
CA ALA A 40 9.88 -4.02 4.86
C ALA A 40 10.87 -3.76 3.71
N LEU A 41 11.12 -4.73 2.84
CA LEU A 41 11.98 -4.59 1.65
C LEU A 41 11.51 -3.50 0.70
N GLN A 42 10.20 -3.35 0.52
CA GLN A 42 9.64 -2.28 -0.31
C GLN A 42 9.39 -0.97 0.47
N SER A 43 9.60 -0.96 1.79
CA SER A 43 9.29 0.21 2.61
C SER A 43 10.24 1.38 2.32
N GLU A 44 11.50 1.09 1.98
CA GLU A 44 12.49 2.10 1.63
C GLU A 44 12.11 2.82 0.32
N ALA A 45 11.83 2.05 -0.75
CA ALA A 45 11.36 2.63 -2.01
C ALA A 45 10.08 3.46 -1.84
N LYS A 46 9.15 3.03 -0.97
CA LYS A 46 7.92 3.79 -0.68
C LYS A 46 8.22 5.09 0.06
N ARG A 47 9.19 5.09 0.98
CA ARG A 47 9.67 6.30 1.66
C ARG A 47 10.38 7.25 0.70
N GLU A 48 11.18 6.76 -0.23
CA GLU A 48 11.84 7.59 -1.24
C GLU A 48 10.82 8.27 -2.16
N ILE A 49 9.81 7.52 -2.64
CA ILE A 49 8.72 8.07 -3.44
C ILE A 49 7.95 9.13 -2.65
N ALA A 50 7.65 8.86 -1.37
CA ALA A 50 6.98 9.80 -0.48
C ALA A 50 7.80 11.08 -0.27
N ALA A 51 9.10 10.96 0.01
CA ALA A 51 9.99 12.09 0.18
C ALA A 51 10.07 12.95 -1.09
N LEU A 52 10.15 12.32 -2.26
CA LEU A 52 10.11 13.03 -3.54
C LEU A 52 8.76 13.72 -3.76
N ALA A 53 7.65 13.01 -3.53
CA ALA A 53 6.30 13.58 -3.65
C ALA A 53 6.10 14.81 -2.75
N ARG A 54 6.63 14.76 -1.52
CA ARG A 54 6.59 15.88 -0.56
C ARG A 54 7.22 17.16 -1.12
N THR A 55 8.23 17.07 -1.98
CA THR A 55 8.88 18.24 -2.60
C THR A 55 7.99 19.01 -3.59
N PHE A 56 6.95 18.35 -4.12
CA PHE A 56 6.00 19.00 -5.04
C PHE A 56 4.85 19.72 -4.32
N ILE A 57 4.66 19.45 -3.02
CA ILE A 57 3.57 19.99 -2.21
C ILE A 57 3.98 21.32 -1.59
N LYS A 58 3.15 22.34 -1.78
CA LYS A 58 3.37 23.70 -1.26
C LYS A 58 2.33 24.05 -0.21
N ASP A 59 2.70 25.01 0.64
CA ASP A 59 1.77 25.58 1.61
C ASP A 59 0.57 26.21 0.90
N GLY A 60 -0.63 25.91 1.42
CA GLY A 60 -1.92 26.31 0.86
C GLY A 60 -2.54 25.30 -0.10
N ASP A 61 -1.81 24.24 -0.49
CA ASP A 61 -2.34 23.23 -1.41
C ASP A 61 -3.48 22.42 -0.78
N CYS A 62 -4.40 21.98 -1.64
CA CYS A 62 -5.49 21.07 -1.30
C CYS A 62 -5.44 19.88 -2.25
N PHE A 63 -5.34 18.67 -1.71
CA PHE A 63 -5.22 17.45 -2.53
C PHE A 63 -5.89 16.25 -1.87
N PHE A 64 -6.14 15.24 -2.71
CA PHE A 64 -6.66 13.95 -2.27
C PHE A 64 -5.52 12.96 -2.02
N LEU A 65 -5.59 12.25 -0.91
CA LEU A 65 -4.68 11.17 -0.56
C LEU A 65 -5.47 9.87 -0.42
N ASP A 66 -5.26 8.97 -1.38
CA ASP A 66 -5.91 7.65 -1.39
C ASP A 66 -5.32 6.71 -0.33
N SER A 67 -5.84 5.49 -0.25
CA SER A 67 -5.37 4.43 0.61
C SER A 67 -4.01 3.87 0.17
N GLY A 68 -3.36 3.13 1.07
CA GLY A 68 -2.19 2.32 0.74
C GLY A 68 -0.89 2.75 1.43
N SER A 69 0.07 1.84 1.46
CA SER A 69 1.30 2.03 2.25
C SER A 69 2.17 3.18 1.77
N THR A 70 2.17 3.52 0.48
CA THR A 70 2.97 4.64 -0.04
C THR A 70 2.37 5.98 0.35
N CYS A 71 1.03 6.11 0.26
CA CYS A 71 0.31 7.30 0.71
C CYS A 71 0.48 7.52 2.21
N LEU A 72 0.51 6.44 3.00
CA LEU A 72 0.81 6.53 4.43
C LEU A 72 2.23 7.06 4.69
N GLU A 73 3.24 6.63 3.93
CA GLU A 73 4.59 7.19 4.05
C GLU A 73 4.62 8.68 3.66
N LEU A 74 3.85 9.10 2.64
CA LEU A 74 3.71 10.52 2.31
C LEU A 74 3.03 11.31 3.42
N ALA A 75 1.99 10.76 4.04
CA ALA A 75 1.31 11.39 5.17
C ALA A 75 2.29 11.70 6.32
N LYS A 76 3.17 10.75 6.66
CA LYS A 76 4.24 10.94 7.67
C LYS A 76 5.22 12.07 7.33
N CYS A 77 5.40 12.38 6.06
CA CYS A 77 6.29 13.46 5.60
C CYS A 77 5.64 14.86 5.65
N LEU A 78 4.35 14.98 6.01
CA LEU A 78 3.62 16.26 6.01
C LEU A 78 3.67 17.02 7.35
N VAL A 79 4.53 16.61 8.28
CA VAL A 79 4.64 17.18 9.64
C VAL A 79 4.78 18.71 9.68
N ASP A 80 5.45 19.30 8.70
CA ASP A 80 5.75 20.73 8.61
C ASP A 80 4.89 21.47 7.56
N ALA A 81 4.02 20.76 6.85
CA ALA A 81 3.23 21.32 5.75
C ALA A 81 1.99 22.08 6.26
N LYS A 82 1.61 23.16 5.57
CA LYS A 82 0.34 23.86 5.77
C LYS A 82 -0.63 23.56 4.64
N VAL A 83 -1.32 22.42 4.68
CA VAL A 83 -2.11 21.91 3.55
C VAL A 83 -3.46 21.39 3.99
N LYS A 84 -4.34 21.22 3.00
CA LYS A 84 -5.62 20.54 3.17
C LYS A 84 -5.57 19.17 2.49
N VAL A 85 -5.93 18.13 3.23
CA VAL A 85 -5.88 16.76 2.73
C VAL A 85 -7.25 16.12 2.84
N ILE A 86 -7.73 15.56 1.74
CA ILE A 86 -8.94 14.77 1.71
C ILE A 86 -8.52 13.31 1.55
N CYS A 87 -8.95 12.40 2.42
CA CYS A 87 -8.59 10.98 2.33
C CYS A 87 -9.78 10.06 2.57
N ASN A 88 -9.63 8.79 2.17
CA ASN A 88 -10.61 7.72 2.40
C ASN A 88 -10.13 6.67 3.42
N ASP A 89 -8.91 6.80 3.94
CA ASP A 89 -8.27 5.83 4.84
C ASP A 89 -8.11 6.40 6.25
N ILE A 90 -8.66 5.69 7.23
CA ILE A 90 -8.65 6.10 8.63
C ILE A 90 -7.24 6.13 9.24
N LYS A 91 -6.33 5.28 8.76
CA LYS A 91 -4.93 5.23 9.24
C LYS A 91 -4.19 6.47 8.80
N ILE A 92 -4.38 6.87 7.55
CA ILE A 92 -3.84 8.12 7.01
C ILE A 92 -4.41 9.30 7.78
N ALA A 93 -5.72 9.35 7.97
CA ALA A 93 -6.34 10.44 8.70
C ALA A 93 -5.84 10.55 10.14
N ASN A 94 -5.65 9.42 10.82
CA ASN A 94 -5.10 9.38 12.16
C ASN A 94 -3.66 9.90 12.22
N GLU A 95 -2.83 9.57 11.22
CA GLU A 95 -1.48 10.12 11.10
C GLU A 95 -1.52 11.65 10.93
N LEU A 96 -2.32 12.15 9.99
CA LEU A 96 -2.43 13.58 9.70
C LEU A 96 -3.03 14.39 10.85
N GLY A 97 -3.92 13.78 11.64
CA GLY A 97 -4.52 14.39 12.83
C GLY A 97 -3.51 14.74 13.92
N GLY A 98 -2.28 14.19 13.87
CA GLY A 98 -1.19 14.57 14.74
C GLY A 98 -0.51 15.89 14.38
N PHE A 99 -0.82 16.49 13.22
CA PHE A 99 -0.11 17.67 12.72
C PHE A 99 -0.95 18.95 12.86
N PRO A 100 -0.42 20.00 13.52
CA PRO A 100 -1.20 21.19 13.90
C PRO A 100 -1.59 22.09 12.70
N HIS A 101 -0.98 21.85 11.55
CA HIS A 101 -1.10 22.70 10.36
C HIS A 101 -1.68 21.97 9.14
N VAL A 102 -2.04 20.69 9.31
CA VAL A 102 -2.69 19.90 8.27
C VAL A 102 -4.18 19.83 8.57
N GLU A 103 -4.99 20.36 7.65
CA GLU A 103 -6.45 20.27 7.74
C GLU A 103 -6.90 19.01 6.99
N SER A 104 -7.24 17.94 7.72
CA SER A 104 -7.61 16.65 7.13
C SER A 104 -9.12 16.40 7.14
N TYR A 105 -9.66 15.89 6.02
CA TYR A 105 -11.05 15.47 5.86
C TYR A 105 -11.12 14.00 5.47
N ILE A 106 -11.96 13.22 6.15
CA ILE A 106 -12.22 11.83 5.77
C ILE A 106 -13.52 11.77 4.97
N ILE A 107 -13.47 11.22 3.76
CA ILE A 107 -14.67 10.89 2.99
C ILE A 107 -15.00 9.41 3.23
N GLY A 108 -16.15 9.19 3.85
CA GLY A 108 -16.73 7.87 4.06
C GLY A 108 -17.71 7.46 2.96
N GLY A 109 -17.86 6.14 2.78
CA GLY A 109 -18.85 5.51 1.91
C GLY A 109 -19.24 4.11 2.40
N LEU A 110 -20.12 3.42 1.69
CA LEU A 110 -20.49 2.02 1.99
C LEU A 110 -19.29 1.10 1.72
N ILE A 111 -18.70 0.54 2.77
CA ILE A 111 -17.67 -0.49 2.64
C ILE A 111 -18.35 -1.79 2.22
N ARG A 112 -18.07 -2.26 1.00
CA ARG A 112 -18.52 -3.58 0.56
C ARG A 112 -17.64 -4.65 1.23
N PRO A 113 -18.22 -5.70 1.83
CA PRO A 113 -17.44 -6.83 2.34
C PRO A 113 -16.52 -7.39 1.24
N GLY A 114 -15.24 -7.61 1.57
CA GLY A 114 -14.22 -8.10 0.62
C GLY A 114 -13.67 -7.05 -0.35
N TYR A 115 -14.15 -5.81 -0.33
CA TYR A 115 -13.60 -4.72 -1.13
C TYR A 115 -12.74 -3.81 -0.25
N PHE A 116 -11.43 -4.01 -0.33
CA PHE A 116 -10.46 -2.99 0.06
C PHE A 116 -10.21 -2.12 -1.18
N PHE A 117 -10.53 -0.83 -1.10
CA PHE A 117 -10.29 0.12 -2.19
C PHE A 117 -8.77 0.27 -2.33
N GLY A 118 -8.13 -0.59 -3.13
CA GLY A 118 -6.67 -0.76 -3.16
C GLY A 118 -6.17 -2.21 -3.19
N GLY A 119 -6.91 -3.16 -3.79
CA GLY A 119 -6.39 -4.49 -4.09
C GLY A 119 -7.43 -5.38 -4.76
N ARG A 120 -7.12 -5.89 -5.96
CA ARG A 120 -7.77 -7.14 -6.42
C ARG A 120 -7.23 -8.25 -5.54
N GLU A 121 -7.98 -8.65 -4.52
CA GLU A 121 -7.97 -10.05 -4.12
C GLU A 121 -8.67 -10.81 -5.26
N SER A 122 -7.90 -11.62 -5.98
CA SER A 122 -8.49 -12.57 -6.92
C SER A 122 -9.22 -13.60 -6.06
N GLY A 123 -10.53 -13.66 -6.24
CA GLY A 123 -11.43 -14.38 -5.36
C GLY A 123 -11.27 -15.89 -5.39
N ALA A 124 -11.71 -16.49 -4.30
CA ALA A 124 -12.20 -17.85 -4.18
C ALA A 124 -13.38 -17.77 -3.19
N GLY A 125 -14.56 -18.33 -3.41
CA GLY A 125 -15.17 -19.03 -4.52
C GLY A 125 -16.64 -19.20 -4.09
N ASP A 126 -17.58 -18.98 -5.01
CA ASP A 126 -18.95 -19.47 -4.83
C ASP A 126 -18.96 -20.92 -5.31
N ASP A 127 -19.11 -21.86 -4.37
CA ASP A 127 -19.71 -23.18 -4.56
C ASP A 127 -20.71 -23.40 -3.40
#